data_AF-A0AAF0A0H8-F1
#
_entry.id   AF-A0AAF0A0H8-F1
#
_cell.length_a   1.000
_cell.length_b   1.000
_cell.length_c   1.000
_cell.angle_alpha   90.00
_cell.angle_beta   90.00
_cell.angle_gamma   90.00
#
_symmetry.space_group_name_H-M   'P 1'
#
loop_
_entity.id
_entity.type
_entity.pdbx_description
1 polymer ?
#
loop_
_entity_poly.entity_id
_entity_poly.type
_entity_poly.pdbx_seq_one_letter_code
_entity_poly.pdbx_strand_id
1 'polypeptide(L)'
;MDEVTFRSTFGQKMQRVAASGDVPFPFWSYADTIPKEDFQGYDCSEGSVQWVWRGDDGRFEHVLIDTKEDPDVFMAVVLDLQKRQVAGHRLLDLKLEYGLR
;
A
#
# COMPACT_ATOMS: atom_id res chain seq x y z
N MET A 1 -1.62 1.53 10.08
CA MET A 1 -2.51 2.71 10.21
C MET A 1 -3.95 2.23 10.27
N ASP A 2 -4.81 2.94 11.01
CA ASP A 2 -6.23 2.59 11.07
C ASP A 2 -6.97 2.90 9.77
N GLU A 3 -8.20 2.40 9.65
CA GLU A 3 -9.02 2.54 8.44
C GLU A 3 -9.35 4.00 8.14
N VAL A 4 -9.67 4.81 9.16
CA VAL A 4 -10.04 6.21 9.00
C VAL A 4 -8.87 7.01 8.41
N THR A 5 -7.67 6.82 8.96
CA THR A 5 -6.44 7.44 8.48
C THR A 5 -6.14 6.99 7.06
N PHE A 6 -6.26 5.69 6.78
CA PHE A 6 -6.04 5.15 5.44
C PHE A 6 -7.02 5.71 4.41
N ARG A 7 -8.32 5.81 4.74
CA ARG A 7 -9.32 6.41 3.84
C ARG A 7 -9.07 7.89 3.59
N SER A 8 -8.49 8.61 4.55
CA SER A 8 -8.13 10.03 4.40
C SER A 8 -6.98 10.30 3.42
N THR A 9 -6.23 9.26 3.02
CA THR A 9 -5.14 9.40 2.04
C THR A 9 -5.60 9.20 0.60
N PHE A 10 -6.87 8.84 0.37
CA PHE A 10 -7.44 8.76 -0.97
C PHE A 10 -7.75 10.16 -1.49
N GLY A 11 -7.40 10.41 -2.75
CA GLY A 11 -7.89 11.57 -3.50
C GLY A 11 -9.36 11.41 -3.91
N GLN A 12 -9.90 12.40 -4.61
CA GLN A 12 -11.25 12.30 -5.17
C GLN A 12 -11.32 11.16 -6.20
N LYS A 13 -10.21 10.93 -6.91
CA LYS A 13 -10.04 9.79 -7.81
C LYS A 13 -8.64 9.20 -7.65
N MET A 14 -8.56 7.88 -7.58
CA MET A 14 -7.29 7.16 -7.66
C MET A 14 -6.99 6.77 -9.10
N GLN A 15 -5.75 6.96 -9.51
CA GLN A 15 -5.25 6.61 -10.84
C GLN A 15 -4.15 5.57 -10.72
N ARG A 16 -4.22 4.52 -11.56
CA ARG A 16 -3.18 3.50 -11.60
C ARG A 16 -1.94 4.09 -12.26
N VAL A 17 -0.83 4.04 -11.55
CA VAL A 17 0.50 4.42 -12.04
C VAL A 17 1.23 3.13 -12.43
N ALA A 18 2.16 3.22 -13.39
CA ALA A 18 3.00 2.08 -13.72
C ALA A 18 3.82 1.69 -12.48
N ALA A 19 3.79 0.40 -12.11
CA ALA A 19 4.64 -0.16 -11.06
C ALA A 19 6.14 -0.21 -11.45
N SER A 20 6.50 0.39 -12.60
CA SER A 20 7.82 0.37 -13.19
C SER A 20 8.79 1.27 -12.42
N GLY A 21 9.24 0.83 -11.24
CA GLY A 21 10.49 1.24 -10.57
C GLY A 21 10.65 2.70 -10.12
N ASP A 22 9.89 3.64 -10.68
CA ASP A 22 9.94 5.07 -10.41
C ASP A 22 9.06 5.41 -9.19
N VAL A 23 9.19 4.60 -8.14
CA VAL A 23 8.65 4.99 -6.84
C VAL A 23 9.44 6.24 -6.42
N PRO A 24 8.77 7.36 -6.11
CA PRO A 24 9.40 8.68 -6.03
C PRO A 24 10.49 8.80 -4.95
N PHE A 25 10.56 7.85 -4.03
CA PHE A 25 11.67 7.66 -3.10
C PHE A 25 11.72 6.21 -2.58
N PRO A 26 12.88 5.75 -2.06
CA PRO A 26 13.01 4.42 -1.48
C PRO A 26 12.10 4.25 -0.25
N PHE A 27 11.21 3.26 -0.27
CA PHE A 27 10.31 2.93 0.84
C PHE A 27 10.53 1.50 1.37
N TRP A 28 11.31 0.66 0.68
CA TRP A 28 11.60 -0.71 1.10
C TRP A 28 12.23 -0.79 2.50
N SER A 29 13.10 0.16 2.84
CA SER A 29 13.67 0.25 4.20
C SER A 29 12.61 0.45 5.28
N TYR A 30 11.46 1.05 4.96
CA TYR A 30 10.32 1.11 5.87
C TYR A 30 9.55 -0.22 5.87
N ALA A 31 9.32 -0.82 4.71
CA ALA A 31 8.64 -2.11 4.60
C ALA A 31 9.33 -3.20 5.45
N ASP A 32 10.66 -3.23 5.45
CA ASP A 32 11.48 -4.15 6.27
C ASP A 32 11.32 -3.95 7.79
N THR A 33 10.82 -2.77 8.20
CA THR A 33 10.58 -2.44 9.62
C THR A 33 9.16 -2.70 10.08
N ILE A 34 8.25 -3.11 9.17
CA ILE A 34 6.86 -3.41 9.52
C ILE A 34 6.83 -4.60 10.51
N PRO A 35 6.16 -4.46 11.66
CA PRO A 35 6.02 -5.56 12.62
C PRO A 35 5.30 -6.76 12.00
N LYS A 36 5.69 -7.98 12.40
CA LYS A 36 5.08 -9.22 11.88
C LYS A 36 3.58 -9.29 12.19
N GLU A 37 3.17 -8.68 13.29
CA GLU A 37 1.79 -8.61 13.76
C GLU A 37 0.90 -7.83 12.78
N ASP A 38 1.45 -6.79 12.13
CA ASP A 38 0.71 -5.96 11.17
C ASP A 38 0.44 -6.68 9.84
N PHE A 39 1.20 -7.75 9.55
CA PHE A 39 0.92 -8.65 8.43
C PHE A 39 -0.17 -9.69 8.73
N GLN A 40 -0.65 -9.80 9.97
CA GLN A 40 -1.74 -10.70 10.39
C GLN A 40 -1.60 -12.16 9.91
N GLY A 41 -0.36 -12.65 9.77
CA GLY A 41 -0.07 -14.01 9.35
C GLY A 41 0.21 -14.21 7.86
N TYR A 42 0.16 -13.15 7.04
CA TYR A 42 0.55 -13.19 5.62
C TYR A 42 2.05 -12.92 5.43
N ASP A 43 2.65 -13.52 4.39
CA ASP A 43 4.05 -13.30 4.03
C ASP A 43 4.16 -12.35 2.83
N CYS A 44 4.71 -11.15 3.07
CA CYS A 44 5.04 -10.16 2.04
C CYS A 44 6.55 -10.06 1.76
N SER A 45 7.39 -10.97 2.30
CA SER A 45 8.85 -10.86 2.23
C SER A 45 9.45 -11.02 0.83
N GLU A 46 8.74 -11.72 -0.07
CA GLU A 46 9.07 -11.79 -1.50
C GLU A 46 8.27 -10.80 -2.34
N GLY A 47 7.43 -9.97 -1.69
CA GLY A 47 6.36 -9.23 -2.31
C GLY A 47 6.86 -8.32 -3.43
N SER A 48 6.41 -8.58 -4.65
CA SER A 48 6.52 -7.63 -5.74
C SER A 48 5.54 -6.48 -5.52
N VAL A 49 5.95 -5.28 -5.92
CA VAL A 49 4.98 -4.18 -6.08
C VAL A 49 4.09 -4.53 -7.26
N GLN A 50 2.84 -4.86 -6.95
CA GLN A 50 1.86 -5.27 -7.96
C GLN A 50 1.14 -4.07 -8.54
N TRP A 51 0.67 -3.19 -7.66
CA TRP A 51 -0.12 -2.03 -8.05
C TRP A 51 0.36 -0.77 -7.34
N VAL A 52 0.42 0.32 -8.09
CA VAL A 52 0.68 1.65 -7.56
C VAL A 52 -0.51 2.52 -7.93
N TRP A 53 -1.12 3.16 -6.92
CA TRP A 53 -2.26 4.04 -7.10
C TRP A 53 -1.94 5.42 -6.54
N ARG A 54 -2.14 6.46 -7.34
CA ARG A 54 -1.91 7.84 -6.91
C ARG A 54 -3.21 8.62 -6.92
N GLY A 55 -3.41 9.43 -5.88
CA GLY A 55 -4.51 10.40 -5.84
C GLY A 55 -4.36 11.44 -6.95
N ASP A 56 -5.48 11.97 -7.44
CA ASP A 56 -5.52 13.06 -8.41
C ASP A 56 -4.94 14.38 -7.89
N ASP A 57 -4.92 14.56 -6.57
CA ASP A 57 -4.21 15.64 -5.89
C ASP A 57 -2.68 15.48 -5.88
N GLY A 58 -2.18 14.30 -6.29
CA GLY A 58 -0.77 13.95 -6.34
C GLY A 58 -0.07 13.92 -4.97
N ARG A 59 -0.83 13.91 -3.87
CA ARG A 59 -0.26 13.98 -2.51
C ARG A 59 0.18 12.61 -1.99
N PHE A 60 -0.69 11.62 -2.16
CA PHE A 60 -0.44 10.28 -1.66
C PHE A 60 -0.35 9.26 -2.79
N GLU A 61 0.53 8.28 -2.58
CA GLU A 61 0.67 7.11 -3.43
C GLU A 61 0.55 5.84 -2.59
N HIS A 62 -0.32 4.94 -3.01
CA HIS A 62 -0.61 3.67 -2.37
C HIS A 62 0.11 2.59 -3.17
N VAL A 63 1.14 2.02 -2.57
CA VAL A 63 1.90 0.91 -3.13
C VAL A 63 1.36 -0.38 -2.53
N LEU A 64 0.80 -1.25 -3.37
CA LEU A 64 0.30 -2.56 -2.96
C LEU A 64 1.37 -3.61 -3.21
N ILE A 65 1.83 -4.22 -2.12
CA ILE A 65 2.79 -5.31 -2.10
C ILE A 65 2.00 -6.63 -1.96
N ASP A 66 2.25 -7.58 -2.86
CA ASP A 66 1.59 -8.88 -2.84
C ASP A 66 1.95 -9.70 -1.59
N THR A 67 0.98 -10.49 -1.14
CA THR A 67 1.23 -11.61 -0.23
C THR A 67 1.41 -12.90 -1.01
N LYS A 68 2.13 -13.88 -0.45
CA LYS A 68 2.31 -15.18 -1.10
C LYS A 68 1.04 -16.03 -1.07
N GLU A 69 0.26 -15.89 0.00
CA GLU A 69 -0.83 -16.80 0.32
C GLU A 69 -2.12 -16.45 -0.41
N ASP A 70 -2.43 -15.16 -0.57
CA ASP A 70 -3.71 -14.72 -1.13
C ASP A 70 -3.54 -13.55 -2.12
N PRO A 71 -3.92 -13.73 -3.41
CA PRO A 71 -3.79 -12.68 -4.42
C PRO A 71 -4.75 -11.50 -4.23
N ASP A 72 -5.68 -11.58 -3.29
CA ASP A 72 -6.62 -10.52 -2.92
C ASP A 72 -6.22 -9.80 -1.62
N VAL A 73 -5.11 -10.21 -0.99
CA VAL A 73 -4.57 -9.58 0.21
C VAL A 73 -3.23 -8.92 -0.11
N PHE A 74 -3.11 -7.65 0.28
CA PHE A 74 -1.96 -6.82 -0.02
C PHE A 74 -1.49 -6.08 1.23
N MET A 75 -0.18 -5.91 1.38
CA MET A 75 0.35 -4.88 2.27
C MET A 75 0.33 -3.55 1.51
N ALA A 76 -0.58 -2.66 1.89
CA ALA A 76 -0.65 -1.31 1.35
C ALA A 76 0.32 -0.39 2.11
N VAL A 77 1.35 0.11 1.43
CA VAL A 77 2.25 1.15 1.95
C VAL A 77 1.87 2.49 1.34
N VAL A 78 1.58 3.48 2.18
CA VAL A 78 1.16 4.81 1.75
C VAL A 78 2.33 5.78 1.84
N LEU A 79 2.67 6.37 0.71
CA LEU A 79 3.74 7.35 0.56
C LEU A 79 3.14 8.77 0.55
N ASP A 80 3.67 9.67 1.37
CA ASP A 80 3.41 11.11 1.26
C ASP A 80 4.45 11.73 0.31
N LEU A 81 4.01 12.10 -0.88
CA LEU A 81 4.87 12.62 -1.94
C LEU A 81 5.35 14.04 -1.69
N GLN A 82 4.60 14.82 -0.91
CA GLN A 82 4.98 16.19 -0.55
C GLN A 82 6.08 16.19 0.50
N LYS A 83 5.95 15.33 1.51
CA LYS A 83 6.95 15.18 2.58
C LYS A 83 8.09 14.22 2.22
N ARG A 84 7.94 13.44 1.15
CA ARG A 84 8.87 12.38 0.72
C ARG A 84 9.17 11.37 1.83
N GLN A 85 8.12 10.89 2.49
CA GLN A 85 8.21 9.91 3.56
C GLN A 85 7.05 8.93 3.52
N VAL A 86 7.18 7.79 4.19
CA VAL A 86 6.05 6.88 4.38
C VAL A 86 5.08 7.47 5.40
N ALA A 87 3.81 7.61 5.00
CA ALA A 87 2.73 8.05 5.88
C ALA A 87 2.25 6.91 6.81
N GLY A 88 2.35 5.67 6.32
CA GLY A 88 2.17 4.45 7.11
C GLY A 88 1.86 3.25 6.21
N HIS A 89 1.41 2.16 6.81
CA HIS A 89 1.03 0.94 6.09
C HIS A 89 -0.29 0.35 6.64
N ARG A 90 -0.97 -0.52 5.89
CA ARG A 90 -2.13 -1.29 6.35
C ARG A 90 -2.26 -2.57 5.51
N LEU A 91 -2.55 -3.69 6.15
CA LEU A 91 -2.96 -4.90 5.45
C LEU A 91 -4.37 -4.70 4.88
N LEU A 92 -4.50 -4.93 3.57
CA LEU A 92 -5.71 -4.71 2.81
C LEU A 92 -6.19 -6.04 2.24
N ASP A 93 -7.33 -6.50 2.74
CA ASP A 93 -8.03 -7.68 2.23
C ASP A 93 -9.19 -7.21 1.35
N LEU A 94 -9.05 -7.35 0.03
CA LEU A 94 -10.04 -6.90 -0.93
C LEU A 94 -11.37 -7.67 -0.82
N LYS A 95 -11.33 -8.94 -0.41
CA LYS A 95 -12.53 -9.76 -0.22
C LYS A 95 -13.33 -9.23 0.96
N LEU A 96 -12.65 -8.93 2.07
CA LEU A 96 -13.28 -8.46 3.29
C LEU A 96 -13.77 -7.00 3.17
N GLU A 97 -12.99 -6.13 2.54
CA GLU A 97 -13.29 -4.71 2.41
C GLU A 97 -14.37 -4.42 1.33
N TYR A 98 -14.47 -5.24 0.27
CA TYR A 98 -15.37 -4.99 -0.86
C TYR A 98 -16.38 -6.11 -1.14
N GLY A 99 -16.39 -7.17 -0.34
CA GLY A 99 -17.32 -8.30 -0.50
C GLY A 99 -17.12 -9.06 -1.81
N LEU A 100 -15.92 -8.99 -2.41
CA LEU A 100 -15.58 -9.71 -3.62
C LEU A 100 -15.56 -11.21 -3.31
N ARG A 101 -16.31 -12.00 -4.10
CA ARG A 101 -16.63 -13.40 -3.84
C ARG A 101 -16.26 -14.27 -5.03
#